data_AF-A0A9P1J2S9-F1
#
_entry.id   AF-A0A9P1J2S9-F1
#
_cell.length_a   1.000
_cell.length_b   1.000
_cell.length_c   1.000
_cell.angle_alpha   90.00
_cell.angle_beta   90.00
_cell.angle_gamma   90.00
#
_symmetry.space_group_name_H-M   'P 1'
#
loop_
_entity.id
_entity.type
_entity.pdbx_description
1 polymer ?
#
loop_
_entity_poly.entity_id
_entity_poly.type
_entity_poly.pdbx_seq_one_letter_code
_entity_poly.pdbx_strand_id
1 'polypeptide(L)'
;MKRFSLILLFFINFIGNIDCASGGSSKGTYQVLDSVTHIPCITLQADIYLYLTYYTTDGESDVTVHIPTTSTVDSSVSSCDTIVSTSGLSIKSQLLRILPYHMDGWSIDFAFTKDNTFRTDNEKQYALFQVNITANFASDPTSFPNAKDSTQHYYVHIDPNDISDISTSIYATSGNAYYCPSKQKYAINKDSKYGPYAYILLQTTTLQAYQTGVSFGQKETCSSDQSVTDMIPIIVGSCLAGLIIITLAVYLIYRSCLPEDVINLVNPESHYNYENAIKIDDEDDIAHIEL
;
A
#
# COMPACT_ATOMS: atom_id res chain seq x y z
N MET A 1 15.29 42.50 -16.91
CA MET A 1 15.81 41.68 -15.78
C MET A 1 14.98 41.68 -14.49
N LYS A 2 13.91 42.49 -14.31
CA LYS A 2 13.10 42.48 -13.07
C LYS A 2 11.84 41.58 -13.08
N ARG A 3 11.47 40.97 -14.22
CA ARG A 3 10.25 40.14 -14.35
C ARG A 3 10.47 38.63 -14.19
N PHE A 4 11.72 38.16 -14.17
CA PHE A 4 12.05 36.74 -14.03
C PHE A 4 12.08 36.26 -12.56
N SER A 5 12.14 37.19 -11.60
CA SER A 5 12.15 36.89 -10.16
C SER A 5 10.76 36.55 -9.60
N LEU A 6 9.68 36.99 -10.28
CA LEU A 6 8.32 36.84 -9.77
C LEU A 6 7.74 35.43 -10.01
N ILE A 7 8.21 34.72 -11.03
CA ILE A 7 7.70 33.38 -11.39
C ILE A 7 8.30 32.31 -10.48
N LEU A 8 9.53 32.51 -9.97
CA LEU A 8 10.16 31.59 -9.01
C LEU A 8 9.54 31.66 -7.60
N LEU A 9 8.91 32.79 -7.23
CA LEU A 9 8.25 32.98 -5.94
C LEU A 9 6.84 32.39 -5.86
N PHE A 10 6.20 32.08 -7.00
CA PHE A 10 4.89 31.45 -7.03
C PHE A 10 4.94 29.92 -6.84
N PHE A 11 6.04 29.27 -7.23
CA PHE A 11 6.21 27.82 -7.04
C PHE A 11 6.61 27.41 -5.62
N ILE A 12 7.11 28.33 -4.79
CA ILE A 12 7.53 28.03 -3.42
C ILE A 12 6.35 28.06 -2.43
N ASN A 13 5.18 28.58 -2.82
CA ASN A 13 4.02 28.72 -1.93
C ASN A 13 2.99 27.57 -2.01
N PHE A 14 3.24 26.51 -2.79
CA PHE A 14 2.29 25.39 -2.96
C PHE A 14 2.68 24.10 -2.21
N ILE A 15 3.63 24.16 -1.26
CA ILE A 15 3.98 23.04 -0.37
C ILE A 15 3.50 23.30 1.08
N GLY A 16 2.56 24.24 1.26
CA GLY A 16 1.95 24.52 2.54
C GLY A 16 0.64 23.75 2.71
N ASN A 17 0.61 22.88 3.73
CA ASN A 17 -0.56 22.17 4.26
C ASN A 17 -0.91 20.84 3.58
N ILE A 18 -0.04 19.83 3.78
CA ILE A 18 -0.57 18.49 4.06
C ILE A 18 -0.88 18.50 5.56
N ASP A 19 -2.12 18.84 5.90
CA ASP A 19 -2.67 18.54 7.21
C ASP A 19 -2.71 17.01 7.33
N CYS A 20 -1.77 16.45 8.10
CA CYS A 20 -1.93 15.11 8.64
C CYS A 20 -3.13 15.15 9.59
N ALA A 21 -4.30 14.79 9.06
CA ALA A 21 -5.48 14.49 9.86
C ALA A 21 -5.07 13.46 10.93
N SER A 22 -5.09 13.91 12.19
CA SER A 22 -4.94 13.04 13.35
C SER A 22 -6.22 12.22 13.48
N GLY A 23 -6.20 11.01 12.92
CA GLY A 23 -7.28 10.04 13.06
C GLY A 23 -7.45 9.64 14.52
N GLY A 24 -8.67 9.83 15.03
CA GLY A 24 -9.08 9.36 16.36
C GLY A 24 -8.75 7.88 16.56
N SER A 25 -8.26 7.55 17.75
CA SER A 25 -7.66 6.26 18.07
C SER A 25 -8.70 5.13 18.18
N SER A 26 -8.99 4.43 17.08
CA SER A 26 -9.70 3.14 17.08
C SER A 26 -8.74 1.93 17.07
N LYS A 27 -7.43 2.14 17.27
CA LYS A 27 -6.40 1.09 17.20
C LYS A 27 -6.01 0.59 18.59
N GLY A 28 -5.89 -0.73 18.75
CA GLY A 28 -5.28 -1.36 19.91
C GLY A 28 -3.76 -1.15 19.91
N THR A 29 -3.12 -1.28 21.07
CA THR A 29 -1.65 -1.26 21.20
C THR A 29 -1.20 -2.47 22.00
N TYR A 30 -0.38 -3.31 21.38
CA TYR A 30 0.07 -4.59 21.90
C TYR A 30 1.59 -4.60 21.90
N GLN A 31 2.19 -4.81 23.06
CA GLN A 31 3.63 -4.77 23.24
C GLN A 31 4.16 -6.01 23.94
N VAL A 32 5.24 -6.56 23.41
CA VAL A 32 6.04 -7.61 24.05
C VAL A 32 7.32 -6.98 24.53
N LEU A 33 7.56 -7.03 25.84
CA LEU A 33 8.76 -6.49 26.47
C LEU A 33 9.80 -7.60 26.65
N ASP A 34 11.05 -7.28 26.37
CA ASP A 34 12.18 -8.14 26.69
C ASP A 34 12.35 -8.24 28.21
N SER A 35 12.45 -9.45 28.74
CA SER A 35 12.45 -9.70 30.19
C SER A 35 13.68 -9.12 30.91
N VAL A 36 14.77 -8.88 30.19
CA VAL A 36 16.04 -8.37 30.75
C VAL A 36 16.07 -6.85 30.65
N THR A 37 15.91 -6.33 29.43
CA THR A 37 16.08 -4.91 29.12
C THR A 37 14.83 -4.08 29.39
N HIS A 38 13.66 -4.71 29.52
CA HIS A 38 12.35 -4.06 29.62
C HIS A 38 12.02 -3.15 28.42
N ILE A 39 12.76 -3.30 27.32
CA ILE A 39 12.53 -2.60 26.06
C ILE A 39 11.55 -3.44 25.23
N PRO A 40 10.58 -2.82 24.54
CA PRO A 40 9.70 -3.54 23.63
C PRO A 40 10.51 -4.15 22.49
N CYS A 41 10.39 -5.46 22.31
CA CYS A 41 10.94 -6.17 21.16
C CYS A 41 9.91 -6.27 20.03
N ILE A 42 8.62 -6.28 20.36
CA ILE A 42 7.51 -6.23 19.42
C ILE A 42 6.55 -5.13 19.87
N THR A 43 6.19 -4.24 18.96
CA THR A 43 5.07 -3.31 19.14
C THR A 43 4.14 -3.42 17.94
N LEU A 44 2.89 -3.79 18.17
CA LEU A 44 1.82 -3.80 17.18
C LEU A 44 0.73 -2.80 17.59
N GLN A 45 0.42 -1.87 16.70
CA GLN A 45 -0.73 -0.99 16.81
C GLN A 45 -1.62 -1.20 15.60
N ALA A 46 -2.84 -1.69 15.78
CA ALA A 46 -3.76 -1.95 14.68
C ALA A 46 -5.20 -1.98 15.17
N ASP A 47 -6.13 -1.73 14.25
CA ASP A 47 -7.54 -2.12 14.40
C ASP A 47 -7.73 -3.47 13.67
N ILE A 48 -8.16 -4.50 14.41
CA ILE A 48 -8.10 -5.90 13.98
C ILE A 48 -9.50 -6.48 13.90
N TYR A 49 -9.84 -7.08 12.76
CA TYR A 49 -11.07 -7.86 12.57
C TYR A 49 -10.72 -9.26 12.07
N LEU A 50 -11.42 -10.26 12.59
CA LEU A 50 -11.33 -11.64 12.16
C LEU A 50 -12.57 -12.00 11.36
N TYR A 51 -12.40 -12.58 10.19
CA TYR A 51 -13.47 -13.18 9.40
C TYR A 51 -13.27 -14.69 9.47
N LEU A 52 -14.13 -15.37 10.21
CA LEU A 52 -14.00 -16.80 10.50
C LEU A 52 -15.22 -17.53 9.96
N THR A 53 -14.99 -18.67 9.33
CA THR A 53 -16.03 -19.64 9.02
C THR A 53 -15.98 -20.76 10.05
N TYR A 54 -17.11 -21.10 10.65
CA TYR A 54 -17.21 -22.20 11.62
C TYR A 54 -18.31 -23.18 11.23
N TYR A 55 -18.14 -24.44 11.62
CA TYR A 55 -19.14 -25.48 11.36
C TYR A 55 -20.24 -25.42 12.41
N THR A 56 -21.48 -25.46 11.94
CA THR A 56 -22.67 -25.62 12.77
C THR A 56 -23.28 -27.02 12.58
N THR A 57 -24.31 -27.34 13.34
CA THR A 57 -25.10 -28.56 13.10
C THR A 57 -25.78 -28.59 11.73
N ASP A 58 -26.00 -27.43 11.13
CA ASP A 58 -26.77 -27.26 9.89
C ASP A 58 -25.88 -26.98 8.66
N GLY A 59 -24.57 -26.78 8.85
CA GLY A 59 -23.62 -26.50 7.77
C GLY A 59 -22.43 -25.65 8.21
N GLU A 60 -22.12 -24.62 7.42
CA GLU A 60 -21.08 -23.62 7.70
C GLU A 60 -21.72 -22.26 7.96
N SER A 61 -21.09 -21.46 8.82
CA SER A 61 -21.54 -20.11 9.15
C SER A 61 -20.34 -19.16 9.19
N ASP A 62 -20.51 -17.98 8.60
CA ASP A 62 -19.50 -16.94 8.54
C ASP A 62 -19.75 -15.87 9.60
N VAL A 63 -18.69 -15.47 10.31
CA VAL A 63 -18.76 -14.46 11.36
C VAL A 63 -17.61 -13.48 11.26
N THR A 64 -17.91 -12.22 11.56
CA THR A 64 -16.90 -11.17 11.70
C THR A 64 -16.78 -10.81 13.17
N VAL A 65 -15.57 -10.95 13.71
CA VAL A 65 -15.25 -10.65 15.12
C VAL A 65 -14.33 -9.44 15.13
N HIS A 66 -14.76 -8.37 15.80
CA HIS A 66 -13.89 -7.21 16.07
C HIS A 66 -13.08 -7.47 17.34
N ILE A 67 -11.77 -7.22 17.29
CA ILE A 67 -10.90 -7.37 18.46
C ILE A 67 -10.88 -6.07 19.26
N PRO A 68 -11.38 -6.06 20.50
CA PRO A 68 -11.42 -4.83 21.29
C PRO A 68 -10.02 -4.25 21.52
N THR A 69 -9.91 -2.93 21.55
CA THR A 69 -8.65 -2.24 21.84
C THR A 69 -8.16 -2.44 23.28
N THR A 70 -9.04 -2.90 24.18
CA THR A 70 -8.75 -3.27 25.57
C THR A 70 -8.17 -4.69 25.72
N SER A 71 -8.04 -5.44 24.62
CA SER A 71 -7.43 -6.77 24.60
C SER A 71 -5.99 -6.72 25.08
N THR A 72 -5.51 -7.78 25.71
CA THR A 72 -4.20 -7.81 26.38
C THR A 72 -3.22 -8.74 25.69
N VAL A 73 -1.92 -8.52 25.94
CA VAL A 73 -0.86 -9.42 25.50
C VAL A 73 -0.70 -10.53 26.54
N ASP A 74 -0.64 -11.77 26.08
CA ASP A 74 -0.27 -12.91 26.92
C ASP A 74 1.25 -12.92 27.12
N SER A 75 1.70 -12.38 28.26
CA SER A 75 3.13 -12.32 28.62
C SER A 75 3.74 -13.68 28.94
N SER A 76 2.93 -14.73 29.14
CA SER A 76 3.43 -16.07 29.44
C SER A 76 3.86 -16.83 28.17
N VAL A 77 3.28 -16.48 27.02
CA VAL A 77 3.54 -17.11 25.72
C VAL A 77 4.27 -16.20 24.75
N SER A 78 4.00 -14.89 24.81
CA SER A 78 4.69 -13.92 23.96
C SER A 78 6.17 -13.87 24.30
N SER A 79 7.04 -13.88 23.28
CA SER A 79 8.49 -13.93 23.48
C SER A 79 9.24 -13.12 22.41
N CYS A 80 10.33 -12.48 22.86
CA CYS A 80 11.29 -11.78 22.01
C CYS A 80 12.30 -12.70 21.32
N ASP A 81 12.40 -13.95 21.75
CA ASP A 81 13.20 -14.98 21.08
C ASP A 81 12.55 -16.34 21.32
N THR A 82 12.12 -17.00 20.24
CA THR A 82 11.51 -18.32 20.29
C THR A 82 11.72 -19.05 18.96
N ILE A 83 11.36 -20.32 18.92
CA ILE A 83 11.35 -21.13 17.71
C ILE A 83 9.91 -21.52 17.45
N VAL A 84 9.37 -21.08 16.33
CA VAL A 84 8.03 -21.47 15.88
C VAL A 84 8.20 -22.60 14.88
N SER A 85 7.58 -23.74 15.18
CA SER A 85 7.59 -24.91 14.30
C SER A 85 6.35 -24.92 13.42
N THR A 86 6.53 -24.90 12.09
CA THR A 86 5.42 -24.92 11.13
C THR A 86 5.78 -25.74 9.90
N SER A 87 4.85 -26.56 9.40
CA SER A 87 5.07 -27.44 8.23
C SER A 87 6.38 -28.26 8.27
N GLY A 88 6.84 -28.66 9.47
CA GLY A 88 8.09 -29.41 9.65
C GLY A 88 9.37 -28.57 9.66
N LEU A 89 9.27 -27.24 9.56
CA LEU A 89 10.37 -26.29 9.68
C LEU A 89 10.42 -25.69 11.09
N SER A 90 11.63 -25.46 11.60
CA SER A 90 11.88 -24.77 12.87
C SER A 90 12.48 -23.39 12.59
N ILE A 91 11.70 -22.33 12.77
CA ILE A 91 12.07 -20.97 12.36
C ILE A 91 12.32 -20.12 13.60
N LYS A 92 13.51 -19.51 13.67
CA LYS A 92 13.82 -18.53 14.72
C LYS A 92 12.92 -17.30 14.56
N SER A 93 12.17 -16.98 15.60
CA SER A 93 11.04 -16.07 15.51
C SER A 93 10.85 -15.25 16.80
N GLN A 94 10.07 -14.18 16.70
CA GLN A 94 9.41 -13.55 17.85
C GLN A 94 7.91 -13.84 17.80
N LEU A 95 7.29 -14.01 18.95
CA LEU A 95 5.88 -14.37 19.06
C LEU A 95 5.15 -13.32 19.88
N LEU A 96 4.05 -12.80 19.32
CA LEU A 96 3.08 -11.97 20.02
C LEU A 96 1.75 -12.73 20.08
N ARG A 97 1.28 -13.03 21.28
CA ARG A 97 -0.05 -13.58 21.53
C ARG A 97 -0.96 -12.51 22.14
N ILE A 98 -2.09 -12.26 21.50
CA ILE A 98 -3.15 -11.36 21.99
C ILE A 98 -4.30 -12.21 22.52
N LEU A 99 -4.80 -11.85 23.70
CA LEU A 99 -6.00 -12.40 24.32
C LEU A 99 -7.14 -11.37 24.18
N PRO A 100 -8.15 -11.64 23.35
CA PRO A 100 -9.25 -10.71 23.17
C PRO A 100 -10.05 -10.51 24.46
N TYR A 101 -10.40 -9.26 24.75
CA TYR A 101 -11.14 -8.90 25.98
C TYR A 101 -12.53 -9.56 26.01
N HIS A 102 -12.89 -10.18 27.14
CA HIS A 102 -14.14 -10.94 27.33
C HIS A 102 -14.36 -12.13 26.37
N MET A 103 -13.30 -12.67 25.75
CA MET A 103 -13.39 -13.87 24.91
C MET A 103 -12.51 -14.98 25.48
N ASP A 104 -13.01 -15.68 26.50
CA ASP A 104 -12.24 -16.67 27.23
C ASP A 104 -11.80 -17.85 26.33
N GLY A 105 -10.50 -18.15 26.33
CA GLY A 105 -9.93 -19.22 25.51
C GLY A 105 -9.70 -18.83 24.04
N TRP A 106 -9.93 -17.57 23.66
CA TRP A 106 -9.52 -17.05 22.36
C TRP A 106 -8.07 -16.56 22.41
N SER A 107 -7.34 -16.76 21.31
CA SER A 107 -6.02 -16.19 21.14
C SER A 107 -5.70 -15.89 19.68
N ILE A 108 -4.86 -14.88 19.47
CA ILE A 108 -4.33 -14.52 18.15
C ILE A 108 -2.81 -14.44 18.26
N ASP A 109 -2.13 -15.26 17.49
CA ASP A 109 -0.69 -15.37 17.48
C ASP A 109 -0.12 -14.75 16.21
N PHE A 110 0.80 -13.80 16.37
CA PHE A 110 1.60 -13.21 15.31
C PHE A 110 3.04 -13.67 15.47
N ALA A 111 3.58 -14.35 14.46
CA ALA A 111 4.97 -14.78 14.46
C ALA A 111 5.79 -14.02 13.43
N PHE A 112 6.86 -13.39 13.89
CA PHE A 112 7.79 -12.61 13.08
C PHE A 112 9.11 -13.33 12.94
N THR A 113 9.73 -13.24 11.77
CA THR A 113 11.03 -13.86 11.53
C THR A 113 11.97 -12.94 10.75
N LYS A 114 13.27 -13.22 10.89
CA LYS A 114 14.35 -12.71 10.04
C LYS A 114 14.94 -13.80 9.15
N ASP A 115 14.37 -15.00 9.16
CA ASP A 115 14.87 -16.13 8.39
C ASP A 115 14.74 -15.89 6.88
N ASN A 116 15.82 -16.14 6.15
CA ASN A 116 15.94 -15.90 4.72
C ASN A 116 14.91 -16.63 3.87
N THR A 117 14.33 -17.71 4.38
CA THR A 117 13.24 -18.45 3.73
C THR A 117 12.06 -17.53 3.42
N PHE A 118 11.87 -16.44 4.19
CA PHE A 118 10.78 -15.48 4.02
C PHE A 118 11.22 -14.15 3.40
N ARG A 119 12.24 -14.19 2.52
CA ARG A 119 12.73 -13.04 1.73
C ARG A 119 13.21 -11.85 2.57
N THR A 120 13.76 -12.11 3.75
CA THR A 120 14.22 -11.10 4.72
C THR A 120 15.62 -10.52 4.43
N ASP A 121 16.12 -10.69 3.19
CA ASP A 121 17.41 -10.18 2.70
C ASP A 121 18.60 -10.37 3.69
N ASN A 122 18.85 -11.59 4.18
CA ASN A 122 19.93 -11.87 5.14
C ASN A 122 19.79 -11.08 6.44
N GLU A 123 18.64 -11.20 7.10
CA GLU A 123 18.29 -10.54 8.37
C GLU A 123 18.19 -9.00 8.32
N LYS A 124 18.36 -8.41 7.12
CA LYS A 124 18.20 -6.96 6.92
C LYS A 124 16.76 -6.51 7.05
N GLN A 125 15.80 -7.42 6.89
CA GLN A 125 14.39 -7.18 7.06
C GLN A 125 13.81 -8.18 8.06
N TYR A 126 12.63 -7.87 8.59
CA TYR A 126 11.78 -8.82 9.29
C TYR A 126 10.45 -8.94 8.55
N ALA A 127 9.81 -10.10 8.65
CA ALA A 127 8.51 -10.36 8.04
C ALA A 127 7.56 -11.01 9.05
N LEU A 128 6.27 -10.73 8.93
CA LEU A 128 5.21 -11.49 9.60
C LEU A 128 4.92 -12.72 8.73
N PHE A 129 5.32 -13.91 9.18
CA PHE A 129 5.19 -15.11 8.33
C PHE A 129 4.00 -15.98 8.70
N GLN A 130 3.50 -15.88 9.94
CA GLN A 130 2.41 -16.71 10.43
C GLN A 130 1.45 -15.90 11.32
N VAL A 131 0.15 -16.14 11.11
CA VAL A 131 -0.93 -15.66 11.96
C VAL A 131 -1.82 -16.85 12.30
N ASN A 132 -1.87 -17.25 13.57
CA ASN A 132 -2.75 -18.33 14.01
C ASN A 132 -3.85 -17.78 14.92
N ILE A 133 -5.04 -18.35 14.81
CA ILE A 133 -6.18 -17.97 15.64
C ILE A 133 -6.69 -19.21 16.35
N THR A 134 -6.90 -19.11 17.64
CA THR A 134 -7.71 -20.05 18.41
C THR A 134 -9.01 -19.35 18.76
N ALA A 135 -10.13 -19.90 18.30
CA ALA A 135 -11.46 -19.40 18.57
C ALA A 135 -12.20 -20.41 19.46
N ASN A 136 -12.59 -20.00 20.66
CA ASN A 136 -13.41 -20.82 21.56
C ASN A 136 -14.87 -20.40 21.45
N PHE A 137 -15.63 -20.99 20.53
CA PHE A 137 -17.03 -20.63 20.31
C PHE A 137 -17.93 -20.89 21.52
N ALA A 138 -17.56 -21.84 22.37
CA ALA A 138 -18.29 -22.12 23.60
C ALA A 138 -18.21 -20.99 24.64
N SER A 139 -17.26 -20.05 24.51
CA SER A 139 -17.19 -18.88 25.41
C SER A 139 -18.33 -17.89 25.18
N ASP A 140 -18.92 -17.86 23.98
CA ASP A 140 -20.03 -16.98 23.64
C ASP A 140 -21.07 -17.71 22.76
N PRO A 141 -21.91 -18.57 23.36
CA PRO A 141 -22.93 -19.30 22.62
C PRO A 141 -24.02 -18.39 22.04
N THR A 142 -24.10 -17.11 22.45
CA THR A 142 -25.08 -16.16 21.94
C THR A 142 -24.67 -15.60 20.58
N SER A 143 -23.38 -15.30 20.40
CA SER A 143 -22.82 -14.87 19.11
C SER A 143 -22.51 -16.04 18.18
N PHE A 144 -22.28 -17.24 18.73
CA PHE A 144 -21.94 -18.45 17.97
C PHE A 144 -22.93 -19.60 18.26
N PRO A 145 -24.19 -19.49 17.83
CA PRO A 145 -25.19 -20.53 18.06
C PRO A 145 -24.86 -21.80 17.28
N ASN A 146 -25.15 -22.97 17.89
CA ASN A 146 -25.02 -24.28 17.27
C ASN A 146 -23.62 -24.62 16.72
N ALA A 147 -22.56 -24.02 17.26
CA ALA A 147 -21.20 -24.38 16.88
C ALA A 147 -20.95 -25.87 17.15
N LYS A 148 -20.55 -26.61 16.12
CA LYS A 148 -20.30 -28.05 16.17
C LYS A 148 -19.09 -28.37 17.05
N ASP A 149 -18.03 -27.59 16.88
CA ASP A 149 -16.80 -27.70 17.64
C ASP A 149 -16.73 -26.57 18.67
N SER A 150 -16.42 -26.92 19.92
CA SER A 150 -16.29 -25.94 21.01
C SER A 150 -15.15 -24.96 20.75
N THR A 151 -14.04 -25.45 20.18
CA THR A 151 -12.84 -24.67 19.89
C THR A 151 -12.33 -25.02 18.50
N GLN A 152 -12.02 -24.01 17.70
CA GLN A 152 -11.44 -24.15 16.37
C GLN A 152 -10.09 -23.44 16.31
N HIS A 153 -9.11 -24.12 15.72
CA HIS A 153 -7.80 -23.56 15.41
C HIS A 153 -7.72 -23.25 13.92
N TYR A 154 -7.29 -22.04 13.59
CA TYR A 154 -7.02 -21.59 12.23
C TYR A 154 -5.53 -21.33 12.13
N TYR A 155 -4.88 -21.94 11.15
CA TYR A 155 -3.44 -21.83 10.94
C TYR A 155 -3.16 -21.47 9.49
N VAL A 156 -2.11 -20.69 9.28
CA VAL A 156 -1.56 -20.47 7.94
C VAL A 156 -0.87 -21.73 7.49
N HIS A 157 -1.32 -22.31 6.39
CA HIS A 157 -0.55 -23.35 5.71
C HIS A 157 0.66 -22.70 5.03
N ILE A 158 1.87 -23.07 5.46
CA ILE A 158 3.11 -22.56 4.90
C ILE A 158 3.70 -23.65 4.00
N ASP A 159 3.79 -23.36 2.71
CA ASP A 159 4.57 -24.16 1.77
C ASP A 159 5.95 -23.50 1.60
N PRO A 160 7.07 -24.20 1.84
CA PRO A 160 8.40 -23.63 1.63
C PRO A 160 8.66 -23.19 0.17
N ASN A 161 7.91 -23.73 -0.79
CA ASN A 161 8.02 -23.38 -2.21
C ASN A 161 7.03 -22.26 -2.62
N ASP A 162 6.01 -22.01 -1.80
CA ASP A 162 4.99 -20.98 -2.02
C ASP A 162 4.78 -20.21 -0.70
N ILE A 163 5.61 -19.18 -0.52
CA ILE A 163 5.63 -18.35 0.67
C ILE A 163 4.27 -17.66 0.87
N SER A 164 3.82 -17.59 2.12
CA SER A 164 2.49 -17.06 2.44
C SER A 164 2.31 -15.61 1.98
N ASP A 165 1.11 -15.27 1.50
CA ASP A 165 0.73 -13.89 1.10
C ASP A 165 1.06 -12.86 2.20
N ILE A 166 1.00 -13.27 3.46
CA ILE A 166 1.28 -12.43 4.63
C ILE A 166 2.77 -12.07 4.68
N SER A 167 3.65 -13.06 4.50
CA SER A 167 5.10 -12.87 4.58
C SER A 167 5.64 -11.94 3.50
N THR A 168 5.03 -11.93 2.32
CA THR A 168 5.40 -11.04 1.22
C THR A 168 4.81 -9.65 1.32
N SER A 169 3.78 -9.46 2.14
CA SER A 169 3.04 -8.19 2.22
C SER A 169 3.37 -7.38 3.47
N ILE A 170 3.63 -8.05 4.60
CA ILE A 170 4.00 -7.42 5.87
C ILE A 170 5.46 -7.73 6.16
N TYR A 171 6.32 -6.84 5.69
CA TYR A 171 7.74 -6.83 5.97
C TYR A 171 8.25 -5.39 6.09
N ALA A 172 9.36 -5.21 6.81
CA ALA A 172 10.07 -3.93 6.88
C ALA A 172 11.54 -4.15 7.20
N THR A 173 12.36 -3.14 6.91
CA THR A 173 13.79 -3.16 7.26
C THR A 173 13.96 -3.28 8.77
N SER A 174 14.93 -4.09 9.20
CA SER A 174 15.36 -4.22 10.58
C SER A 174 15.66 -2.84 11.18
N GLY A 175 14.97 -2.49 12.27
CA GLY A 175 15.06 -1.19 12.93
C GLY A 175 13.99 -0.18 12.49
N ASN A 176 13.27 -0.45 11.40
CA ASN A 176 12.16 0.38 10.91
C ASN A 176 10.80 -0.23 11.31
N ALA A 177 9.79 0.61 11.34
CA ALA A 177 8.41 0.22 11.63
C ALA A 177 7.62 0.12 10.33
N TYR A 178 6.96 -1.02 10.10
CA TYR A 178 5.96 -1.14 9.05
C TYR A 178 4.76 -0.24 9.36
N TYR A 179 4.32 0.57 8.40
CA TYR A 179 3.21 1.50 8.52
C TYR A 179 2.24 1.35 7.35
N CYS A 180 0.98 1.02 7.65
CA CYS A 180 -0.06 0.85 6.64
C CYS A 180 -1.39 1.42 7.15
N PRO A 181 -1.75 2.65 6.77
CA PRO A 181 -3.04 3.22 7.13
C PRO A 181 -4.21 2.49 6.44
N SER A 182 -4.02 2.02 5.21
CA SER A 182 -5.05 1.32 4.44
C SER A 182 -5.45 -0.03 5.04
N LYS A 183 -6.67 -0.47 4.69
CA LYS A 183 -7.22 -1.75 5.11
C LYS A 183 -6.53 -2.90 4.37
N GLN A 184 -5.95 -3.83 5.11
CA GLN A 184 -5.22 -4.97 4.58
C GLN A 184 -5.93 -6.27 4.96
N LYS A 185 -6.37 -7.04 3.98
CA LYS A 185 -7.04 -8.33 4.19
C LYS A 185 -6.09 -9.46 3.81
N TYR A 186 -5.79 -10.31 4.77
CA TYR A 186 -4.93 -11.48 4.58
C TYR A 186 -5.70 -12.75 4.88
N ALA A 187 -5.42 -13.79 4.12
CA ALA A 187 -6.01 -15.09 4.40
C ALA A 187 -5.12 -15.90 5.32
N ILE A 188 -5.76 -16.49 6.32
CA ILE A 188 -5.16 -17.46 7.21
C ILE A 188 -5.37 -18.85 6.61
N ASN A 189 -6.60 -19.15 6.18
CA ASN A 189 -6.89 -20.37 5.47
C ASN A 189 -7.85 -20.11 4.30
N LYS A 190 -7.43 -20.56 3.11
CA LYS A 190 -8.19 -20.52 1.86
C LYS A 190 -8.54 -21.91 1.34
N ASP A 191 -7.94 -22.96 1.89
CA ASP A 191 -8.10 -24.31 1.37
C ASP A 191 -8.89 -25.15 2.37
N SER A 192 -10.09 -25.54 1.94
CA SER A 192 -10.98 -26.45 2.67
C SER A 192 -10.30 -27.74 3.16
N LYS A 193 -9.22 -28.18 2.51
CA LYS A 193 -8.43 -29.34 2.92
C LYS A 193 -7.77 -29.17 4.30
N TYR A 194 -7.35 -27.95 4.64
CA TYR A 194 -6.63 -27.66 5.87
C TYR A 194 -7.54 -27.12 6.98
N GLY A 195 -8.79 -26.80 6.65
CA GLY A 195 -9.79 -26.36 7.61
C GLY A 195 -10.80 -25.39 7.00
N PRO A 196 -11.68 -24.81 7.83
CA PRO A 196 -12.60 -23.78 7.37
C PRO A 196 -11.89 -22.48 6.98
N TYR A 197 -12.56 -21.66 6.18
CA TYR A 197 -12.02 -20.39 5.71
C TYR A 197 -11.78 -19.40 6.86
N ALA A 198 -10.66 -18.69 6.79
CA ALA A 198 -10.37 -17.62 7.74
C ALA A 198 -9.53 -16.52 7.12
N TYR A 199 -9.86 -15.28 7.45
CA TYR A 199 -9.14 -14.08 7.06
C TYR A 199 -8.95 -13.16 8.26
N ILE A 200 -7.84 -12.45 8.27
CA ILE A 200 -7.57 -11.34 9.19
C ILE A 200 -7.57 -10.04 8.40
N LEU A 201 -8.25 -9.03 8.94
CA LEU A 201 -8.28 -7.68 8.41
C LEU A 201 -7.58 -6.76 9.41
N LEU A 202 -6.53 -6.10 8.95
CA LEU A 202 -5.76 -5.13 9.71
C LEU A 202 -5.98 -3.73 9.12
N GLN A 203 -6.26 -2.74 9.98
CA GLN A 203 -6.43 -1.34 9.57
C GLN A 203 -5.58 -0.43 10.43
N THR A 204 -5.11 0.69 9.89
CA THR A 204 -4.29 1.68 10.62
C THR A 204 -3.07 1.06 11.31
N THR A 205 -2.45 0.09 10.64
CA THR A 205 -1.41 -0.77 11.22
C THR A 205 -0.08 -0.05 11.33
N THR A 206 0.52 -0.06 12.51
CA THR A 206 1.92 0.29 12.75
C THR A 206 2.53 -0.85 13.52
N LEU A 207 3.55 -1.49 12.97
CA LEU A 207 4.15 -2.69 13.52
C LEU A 207 5.66 -2.54 13.51
N GLN A 208 6.32 -2.99 14.57
CA GLN A 208 7.75 -3.23 14.56
C GLN A 208 8.08 -4.47 15.36
N ALA A 209 8.76 -5.42 14.72
CA ALA A 209 9.39 -6.56 15.38
C ALA A 209 10.89 -6.34 15.47
N TYR A 210 11.55 -7.10 16.35
CA TYR A 210 12.98 -6.98 16.66
C TYR A 210 13.39 -5.54 17.01
N GLN A 211 12.49 -4.85 17.71
CA GLN A 211 12.69 -3.48 18.15
C GLN A 211 13.78 -3.44 19.23
N THR A 212 14.65 -2.44 19.15
CA THR A 212 15.80 -2.24 20.07
C THR A 212 15.68 -0.95 20.88
N GLY A 213 14.72 -0.08 20.55
CA GLY A 213 14.45 1.18 21.25
C GLY A 213 13.07 1.21 21.87
N VAL A 214 12.78 2.21 22.71
CA VAL A 214 11.46 2.36 23.36
C VAL A 214 10.36 2.85 22.41
N SER A 215 10.75 3.55 21.34
CA SER A 215 9.85 4.08 20.31
C SER A 215 10.01 3.33 18.99
N PHE A 216 8.99 3.42 18.15
CA PHE A 216 9.09 2.99 16.77
C PHE A 216 10.28 3.68 16.06
N GLY A 217 10.94 2.93 15.19
CA GLY A 217 11.92 3.45 14.26
C GLY A 217 11.28 4.20 13.11
N GLN A 218 12.04 4.41 12.04
CA GLN A 218 11.54 5.08 10.85
C GLN A 218 10.39 4.28 10.24
N LYS A 219 9.31 4.96 9.85
CA LYS A 219 8.14 4.31 9.25
C LYS A 219 8.39 3.99 7.79
N GLU A 220 8.16 2.74 7.41
CA GLU A 220 8.12 2.26 6.03
C GLU A 220 6.67 2.02 5.62
N THR A 221 6.20 2.79 4.65
CA THR A 221 4.83 2.69 4.16
C THR A 221 4.63 1.40 3.37
N CYS A 222 3.52 0.70 3.59
CA CYS A 222 3.17 -0.53 2.86
C CYS A 222 3.00 -0.31 1.36
N SER A 223 3.21 -1.35 0.55
CA SER A 223 3.10 -1.28 -0.92
C SER A 223 1.73 -0.82 -1.43
N SER A 224 0.66 -1.06 -0.67
CA SER A 224 -0.69 -0.58 -1.04
C SER A 224 -0.82 0.94 -1.02
N ASP A 225 -0.05 1.62 -0.16
CA ASP A 225 -0.08 3.07 0.02
C ASP A 225 1.16 3.75 -0.56
N GLN A 226 2.10 2.97 -1.10
CA GLN A 226 3.24 3.47 -1.85
C GLN A 226 2.77 3.96 -3.22
N SER A 227 2.45 5.25 -3.33
CA SER A 227 2.08 5.96 -4.57
C SER A 227 3.25 6.16 -5.56
N VAL A 228 4.15 5.17 -5.64
CA VAL A 228 5.36 5.25 -6.50
C VAL A 228 5.00 5.12 -7.98
N THR A 229 3.87 4.50 -8.31
CA THR A 229 3.41 4.37 -9.70
C THR A 229 2.90 5.68 -10.30
N ASP A 230 2.50 6.64 -9.48
CA ASP A 230 1.97 7.92 -9.96
C ASP A 230 3.07 9.00 -10.04
N MET A 231 4.14 8.87 -9.27
CA MET A 231 5.21 9.89 -9.25
C MET A 231 5.99 9.94 -10.57
N ILE A 232 6.28 8.77 -11.19
CA ILE A 232 7.10 8.71 -12.40
C ILE A 232 6.39 9.35 -13.61
N PRO A 233 5.13 8.99 -13.95
CA PRO A 233 4.42 9.65 -15.04
C PRO A 233 4.26 11.16 -14.84
N ILE A 234 4.05 11.62 -13.61
CA ILE A 234 3.90 13.05 -13.29
C ILE A 234 5.22 13.81 -13.54
N ILE A 235 6.35 13.28 -13.09
CA ILE A 235 7.67 13.90 -13.30
C ILE A 235 8.00 13.92 -14.79
N VAL A 236 7.82 12.80 -15.49
CA VAL A 236 8.12 12.70 -16.93
C VAL A 236 7.22 13.65 -17.74
N GLY A 237 5.92 13.71 -17.42
CA GLY A 237 4.99 14.62 -18.07
C GLY A 237 5.35 16.10 -17.85
N SER A 238 5.77 16.46 -16.64
CA SER A 238 6.17 17.84 -16.30
C SER A 238 7.45 18.25 -17.03
N CYS A 239 8.45 17.38 -17.09
CA CYS A 239 9.69 17.64 -17.84
C CYS A 239 9.43 17.80 -19.34
N LEU A 240 8.58 16.95 -19.93
CA LEU A 240 8.25 17.03 -21.36
C LEU A 240 7.52 18.34 -21.68
N ALA A 241 6.52 18.72 -20.88
CA ALA A 241 5.79 19.97 -21.06
C ALA A 241 6.70 21.20 -20.92
N GLY A 242 7.59 21.19 -19.93
CA GLY A 242 8.58 22.26 -19.73
C GLY A 242 9.52 22.43 -20.92
N LEU A 243 10.04 21.34 -21.48
CA LEU A 243 10.91 21.37 -22.66
C LEU A 243 10.19 21.91 -23.91
N ILE A 244 8.92 21.58 -24.10
CA ILE A 244 8.12 22.12 -25.20
C ILE A 244 7.96 23.63 -25.06
N ILE A 245 7.64 24.14 -23.86
CA ILE A 245 7.48 25.58 -23.64
C ILE A 245 8.81 26.31 -23.88
N ILE A 246 9.93 25.77 -23.40
CA ILE A 246 11.26 26.36 -23.60
C ILE A 246 11.63 26.41 -25.08
N THR A 247 11.45 25.31 -25.81
CA THR A 247 11.74 25.25 -27.25
C THR A 247 10.88 26.22 -28.05
N LEU A 248 9.59 26.35 -27.70
CA LEU A 248 8.66 27.28 -28.33
C LEU A 248 9.05 28.74 -28.04
N ALA A 249 9.45 29.06 -26.82
CA ALA A 249 9.93 30.39 -26.45
C ALA A 249 11.22 30.76 -27.20
N VAL A 250 12.20 29.84 -27.27
CA VAL A 250 13.44 30.05 -28.03
C VAL A 250 13.13 30.24 -29.51
N TYR A 251 12.23 29.44 -30.08
CA TYR A 251 11.80 29.59 -31.47
C TYR A 251 11.14 30.95 -31.74
N LEU A 252 10.26 31.42 -30.84
CA LEU A 252 9.61 32.73 -30.99
C LEU A 252 10.58 33.90 -30.83
N ILE A 253 11.58 33.78 -29.94
CA ILE A 253 12.65 34.78 -29.81
C ILE A 253 13.50 34.78 -31.07
N TYR A 254 13.95 33.61 -31.52
CA TYR A 254 14.72 33.45 -32.75
C TYR A 254 13.97 34.04 -33.95
N ARG A 255 12.68 33.75 -34.08
CA ARG A 255 11.81 34.30 -35.13
C ARG A 255 11.62 35.81 -35.02
N SER A 256 11.47 36.35 -33.82
CA SER A 256 11.30 37.80 -33.59
C SER A 256 12.59 38.59 -33.74
N CYS A 257 13.76 37.95 -33.59
CA CYS A 257 15.08 38.56 -33.76
C CYS A 257 15.66 38.36 -35.16
N LEU A 258 14.96 37.68 -36.07
CA LEU A 258 15.36 37.59 -37.48
C LEU A 258 15.12 38.96 -38.16
N PRO A 259 16.17 39.64 -38.66
CA PRO A 259 16.01 40.88 -39.41
C PRO A 259 15.24 40.62 -40.71
N GLU A 260 14.39 41.58 -41.11
CA GLU A 260 13.52 41.53 -42.30
C GLU A 260 14.25 41.20 -43.61
N ASP A 261 15.57 41.42 -43.65
CA ASP A 261 16.43 41.14 -44.80
C ASP A 261 16.53 39.65 -45.16
N VAL A 262 16.23 38.72 -44.24
CA VAL A 262 16.31 37.27 -44.49
C VAL A 262 14.95 36.67 -44.86
N ILE A 263 13.83 37.26 -44.44
CA ILE A 263 12.48 36.77 -44.77
C ILE A 263 12.15 37.01 -46.25
N ASN A 264 12.67 38.08 -46.84
CA ASN A 264 12.51 38.39 -48.28
C ASN A 264 13.30 37.47 -49.23
N LEU A 265 14.17 36.58 -48.72
CA LEU A 265 14.92 35.61 -49.55
C LEU A 265 14.27 34.22 -49.60
N VAL A 266 13.29 33.93 -48.74
CA VAL A 266 12.68 32.58 -48.62
C VAL A 266 11.27 32.49 -49.22
N ASN A 267 10.65 33.63 -49.61
CA ASN A 267 9.39 33.61 -50.36
C ASN A 267 9.30 34.74 -51.40
N PRO A 268 9.90 34.58 -52.60
CA PRO A 268 9.90 35.60 -53.64
C PRO A 268 8.58 35.74 -54.44
N GLU A 269 7.52 34.96 -54.15
CA GLU A 269 6.31 34.93 -55.03
C GLU A 269 4.97 35.27 -54.37
N SER A 270 4.91 35.88 -53.18
CA SER A 270 3.62 36.44 -52.71
C SER A 270 3.40 37.88 -53.19
N HIS A 271 3.53 38.12 -54.49
CA HIS A 271 2.96 39.31 -55.13
C HIS A 271 1.56 38.96 -55.64
N TYR A 272 0.53 39.37 -54.89
CA TYR A 272 -0.83 39.42 -55.41
C TYR A 272 -0.87 40.45 -56.56
N ASN A 273 -0.81 39.97 -57.80
CA ASN A 273 -1.01 40.79 -59.00
C ASN A 273 -2.50 41.07 -59.19
N TYR A 274 -2.90 42.29 -58.83
CA TYR A 274 -4.18 42.90 -59.16
C TYR A 274 -3.97 43.75 -60.42
N GLU A 275 -3.90 43.14 -61.61
CA GLU A 275 -4.30 43.74 -62.89
C GLU A 275 -3.88 42.85 -64.07
N ASN A 276 -4.79 42.72 -65.02
CA ASN A 276 -4.66 42.10 -66.36
C ASN A 276 -4.94 40.60 -66.48
N ALA A 277 -6.24 40.26 -66.52
CA ALA A 277 -6.79 39.37 -67.55
C ALA A 277 -8.32 39.54 -67.66
N ILE A 278 -8.78 40.72 -68.09
CA ILE A 278 -10.08 40.84 -68.77
C ILE A 278 -9.76 40.94 -70.27
N LYS A 279 -10.50 40.15 -71.06
CA LYS A 279 -10.67 40.14 -72.53
C LYS A 279 -9.79 39.19 -73.34
N ILE A 280 -10.31 37.98 -73.52
CA ILE A 280 -10.62 37.39 -74.84
C ILE A 280 -11.98 36.71 -74.61
N ASP A 281 -13.07 37.44 -74.81
CA ASP A 281 -13.93 37.47 -76.01
C ASP A 281 -15.02 36.40 -75.96
N ASP A 282 -16.24 36.91 -76.10
CA ASP A 282 -17.53 36.26 -76.04
C ASP A 282 -17.67 35.12 -77.06
N GLU A 283 -18.48 34.12 -76.71
CA GLU A 283 -19.82 33.90 -77.31
C GLU A 283 -20.19 32.40 -77.34
N ASP A 284 -21.25 32.12 -76.59
CA ASP A 284 -22.32 31.14 -76.80
C ASP A 284 -22.10 29.62 -76.73
N ASP A 285 -22.89 29.08 -75.78
CA ASP A 285 -23.90 28.05 -75.97
C ASP A 285 -23.67 26.63 -75.43
N ILE A 286 -24.49 26.38 -74.39
CA ILE A 286 -25.43 25.25 -74.25
C ILE A 286 -24.84 23.89 -73.79
N ALA A 287 -25.00 23.73 -72.47
CA ALA A 287 -25.76 22.67 -71.80
C ALA A 287 -25.30 21.21 -71.81
N HIS A 288 -25.68 20.56 -70.68
CA HIS A 288 -25.86 19.12 -70.46
C HIS A 288 -24.58 18.32 -70.13
N ILE A 289 -24.55 17.35 -69.22
CA ILE A 289 -25.58 16.68 -68.40
C ILE A 289 -24.83 15.91 -67.29
N GLU A 290 -25.45 15.82 -66.12
CA GLU A 290 -25.09 14.88 -65.04
C GLU A 290 -25.13 13.43 -65.52
N LEU A 291 -24.29 12.59 -64.93
CA LEU A 291 -24.73 11.29 -64.42
C LEU A 291 -24.03 11.02 -63.09
#